data_AF-A0AAV4ND44-F1
#
_entry.id   AF-A0AAV4ND44-F1
#
_cell.length_a   1.000
_cell.length_b   1.000
_cell.length_c   1.000
_cell.angle_alpha   90.00
_cell.angle_beta   90.00
_cell.angle_gamma   90.00
#
_symmetry.space_group_name_H-M   'P 1'
#
loop_
_entity.id
_entity.type
_entity.pdbx_description
1 polymer ?
#
loop_
_entity_poly.entity_id
_entity_poly.type
_entity_poly.pdbx_seq_one_letter_code
_entity_poly.pdbx_strand_id
1 'polypeptide(L)' 'MLTIRLNYFLETYDILEEEQAGFRKGMPTSILFLKHVHAIKAGFNSKKSTLAFPDDFQGEYDTICRKRLLKVEEDWC' A
#
# COMPACT_ATOMS: atom_id res chain seq x y z
N MET A 1 10.04 8.28 17.89
CA MET A 1 8.92 9.04 18.49
C MET A 1 8.01 9.64 17.43
N LEU A 2 8.55 10.24 16.35
CA LEU A 2 7.77 10.76 15.21
C LEU A 2 7.06 9.65 14.41
N THR A 3 7.76 8.58 14.03
CA THR A 3 7.19 7.45 13.26
C THR A 3 6.00 6.78 13.93
N ILE A 4 6.00 6.68 15.27
CA ILE A 4 4.89 6.08 16.03
C ILE A 4 3.65 6.99 15.94
N ARG A 5 3.83 8.31 16.08
CA ARG A 5 2.72 9.28 15.96
C ARG A 5 2.16 9.31 14.54
N LEU A 6 3.05 9.27 13.55
CA LEU A 6 2.64 9.23 12.14
C LEU A 6 1.89 7.94 11.81
N ASN A 7 2.38 6.77 12.25
CA ASN A 7 1.67 5.50 12.08
C ASN A 7 0.29 5.53 12.74
N TYR A 8 0.20 6.02 13.98
CA TYR A 8 -1.08 6.16 14.68
C TYR A 8 -2.05 7.06 13.91
N PHE A 9 -1.58 8.20 13.39
CA PHE A 9 -2.38 9.10 12.57
C PHE A 9 -2.88 8.41 11.30
N LEU A 10 -1.98 7.81 10.52
CA LEU A 10 -2.30 7.13 9.27
C LEU A 10 -3.30 5.98 9.45
N GLU A 11 -3.18 5.23 10.56
CA GLU A 11 -4.11 4.14 10.92
C GLU A 11 -5.46 4.67 11.44
N THR A 12 -5.47 5.74 12.24
CA THR A 12 -6.70 6.29 12.83
C THR A 12 -7.62 6.90 11.77
N TYR A 13 -7.03 7.53 10.75
CA TYR A 13 -7.77 8.19 9.67
C TYR A 13 -7.92 7.31 8.42
N ASP A 14 -7.51 6.03 8.47
CA ASP A 14 -7.60 5.08 7.37
C ASP A 14 -7.02 5.61 6.04
N ILE A 15 -5.90 6.34 6.13
CA ILE A 15 -5.27 7.00 4.96
C ILE A 15 -4.60 5.98 4.04
N LEU A 16 -4.15 4.85 4.60
CA LEU A 16 -3.45 3.81 3.88
C LEU A 16 -4.41 2.64 3.58
N GLU A 17 -4.65 2.38 2.30
CA GLU A 17 -5.50 1.29 1.82
C GLU A 17 -5.04 -0.07 2.34
N GLU A 18 -5.95 -1.04 2.47
CA GLU A 18 -5.66 -2.37 3.01
C GLU A 18 -4.65 -3.16 2.14
N GLU A 19 -4.60 -2.84 0.85
CA GLU A 19 -3.69 -3.38 -0.16
C GLU A 19 -2.26 -2.85 0.00
N GLN A 20 -2.09 -1.66 0.60
CA GLN A 20 -0.79 -1.09 0.90
C GLN A 20 -0.24 -1.75 2.18
N ALA A 21 0.63 -2.72 2.03
CA ALA A 21 1.15 -3.51 3.14
C ALA A 21 2.68 -3.45 3.31
N GLY A 22 3.40 -2.86 2.36
CA GLY A 22 4.82 -2.58 2.52
C GLY A 22 5.08 -1.77 3.79
N PHE A 23 6.03 -2.22 4.61
CA PHE A 23 6.48 -1.56 5.84
C PHE A 23 5.41 -1.40 6.95
N ARG A 24 4.18 -1.90 6.78
CA ARG A 24 3.13 -1.86 7.82
C ARG A 24 3.31 -2.97 8.83
N LYS A 25 3.09 -2.63 10.11
CA LYS A 25 3.20 -3.59 11.20
C LYS A 25 2.07 -4.60 11.11
N GLY A 26 2.38 -5.89 11.26
CA GLY A 26 1.39 -6.96 11.22
C GLY A 26 0.91 -7.36 9.82
N MET A 27 1.49 -6.79 8.75
CA MET A 27 1.16 -7.10 7.36
C MET A 27 2.36 -7.77 6.65
N PRO A 28 2.67 -9.03 6.94
CA PRO A 28 3.74 -9.75 6.23
C PRO A 28 3.34 -10.00 4.78
N THR A 29 4.35 -10.16 3.91
CA THR A 29 4.19 -10.46 2.48
C THR A 29 3.30 -11.69 2.22
N SER A 30 3.29 -12.66 3.13
CA SER A 30 2.45 -13.85 3.03
C SER A 30 0.95 -13.53 2.99
N ILE A 31 0.49 -12.51 3.72
CA ILE A 31 -0.91 -12.09 3.71
C ILE A 31 -1.29 -11.55 2.33
N LEU A 32 -0.47 -10.66 1.76
CA LEU A 32 -0.70 -10.12 0.41
C LEU A 32 -0.69 -11.20 -0.66
N PHE A 33 0.27 -12.13 -0.57
CA PHE A 33 0.35 -13.25 -1.50
C PHE A 33 -0.90 -14.12 -1.45
N LEU A 34 -1.39 -14.44 -0.24
CA LEU A 34 -2.63 -15.19 -0.07
C LEU A 34 -3.84 -14.46 -0.66
N LYS A 35 -3.96 -13.14 -0.44
CA LYS A 35 -5.01 -12.31 -1.07
C LYS A 35 -4.94 -12.40 -2.59
N HIS A 36 -3.75 -12.28 -3.18
CA HIS A 36 -3.55 -12.37 -4.62
C HIS A 36 -3.94 -13.76 -5.17
N VAL A 37 -3.51 -14.83 -4.52
CA VAL A 37 -3.89 -16.21 -4.89
C VAL A 37 -5.39 -16.42 -4.80
N HIS A 38 -6.05 -15.87 -3.77
CA HIS A 38 -7.50 -15.95 -3.62
C HIS A 38 -8.24 -15.21 -4.75
N ALA A 39 -7.77 -14.02 -5.12
CA ALA A 39 -8.34 -13.25 -6.23
C ALA A 39 -8.22 -14.01 -7.57
N ILE A 40 -7.05 -14.59 -7.86
CA ILE A 40 -6.83 -15.43 -9.05
C ILE A 40 -7.77 -16.64 -9.04
N LYS A 41 -7.87 -17.35 -7.91
CA LYS A 41 -8.76 -18.51 -7.77
C LYS A 41 -10.23 -18.14 -7.97
N ALA A 42 -10.67 -17.01 -7.43
CA ALA A 42 -12.04 -16.53 -7.60
C ALA A 42 -12.35 -16.19 -9.07
N GLY A 43 -11.41 -15.54 -9.76
CA GLY A 43 -11.49 -15.28 -11.20
C GLY A 43 -11.59 -16.57 -12.00
N PHE A 44 -10.69 -17.53 -11.73
CA PHE A 44 -10.69 -18.84 -12.38
C PHE A 44 -12.01 -19.60 -12.19
N ASN A 45 -12.51 -19.68 -10.94
CA ASN A 45 -13.78 -20.34 -10.62
C ASN A 45 -14.98 -19.68 -11.30
N SER A 46 -14.89 -18.38 -11.57
CA SER A 46 -15.90 -17.61 -12.29
C SER A 46 -15.72 -17.65 -13.81
N LYS A 47 -14.83 -18.50 -14.33
CA LYS A 47 -14.44 -18.58 -15.76
C LYS A 47 -13.95 -17.24 -16.35
N LYS A 48 -13.34 -16.39 -15.52
CA LYS A 48 -12.73 -15.13 -15.94
C LYS A 48 -11.23 -15.31 -16.15
N SER A 49 -10.68 -14.61 -17.14
CA SER A 49 -9.22 -14.45 -17.27
C SER A 49 -8.72 -13.44 -16.24
N THR A 50 -7.56 -13.73 -15.64
CA THR A 50 -6.87 -12.80 -14.73
C THR A 50 -5.59 -12.32 -15.41
N LEU A 51 -5.35 -11.01 -15.36
CA LEU A 51 -4.15 -10.37 -15.90
C LEU A 51 -3.48 -9.60 -14.77
N ALA A 52 -2.17 -9.77 -14.62
CA ALA A 52 -1.37 -9.05 -13.65
C ALA A 52 -0.46 -8.04 -14.37
N PHE A 53 -0.41 -6.81 -13.84
CA PHE A 53 0.48 -5.75 -14.30
C PHE A 53 1.45 -5.43 -13.16
N PRO A 54 2.63 -6.08 -13.11
CA PRO A 54 3.65 -5.68 -12.17
C PRO A 54 4.21 -4.32 -12.61
N ASP A 55 4.26 -3.38 -11.67
CA ASP A 55 4.86 -2.06 -11.85
C ASP A 55 5.84 -1.84 -10.70
N ASP A 56 6.94 -1.15 -10.98
CA ASP A 56 8.01 -0.87 -10.02
C ASP A 56 8.59 0.49 -10.34
N PHE A 57 8.67 1.39 -9.36
CA PHE A 57 9.15 2.74 -9.61
C PHE A 57 10.66 2.80 -9.34
N GLN A 58 11.39 3.35 -10.32
CA GLN A 58 12.84 3.47 -10.21
C GLN A 58 13.23 4.65 -9.31
N GLY A 59 13.99 4.37 -8.25
CA GLY A 59 14.59 5.42 -7.40
C GLY A 59 13.57 6.18 -6.54
N GLU A 60 12.51 5.52 -6.09
CA GLU A 60 11.42 6.13 -5.30
C GLU A 60 11.95 6.98 -4.13
N TYR A 61 12.84 6.43 -3.31
CA TYR A 61 13.35 7.13 -2.14
C TYR A 61 14.20 8.36 -2.49
N ASP A 62 14.87 8.35 -3.64
CA ASP A 62 15.76 9.42 -4.08
C ASP A 62 15.02 10.53 -4.83
N THR A 63 13.91 10.19 -5.49
CA THR A 63 13.21 11.08 -6.43
C THR A 63 11.95 11.72 -5.87
N ILE A 64 11.55 11.42 -4.63
CA ILE A 64 10.39 12.04 -3.98
C ILE A 64 10.50 13.57 -3.95
N CYS A 65 9.49 14.24 -4.52
CA CYS A 65 9.37 15.69 -4.48
C CYS A 65 9.00 16.18 -3.07
N ARG A 66 9.98 16.65 -2.31
CA ARG A 66 9.80 17.11 -0.91
C ARG A 66 8.71 18.16 -0.74
N LYS A 67 8.59 19.12 -1.67
CA LYS A 67 7.54 20.16 -1.63
C LYS A 67 6.14 19.56 -1.71
N ARG A 68 5.96 18.52 -2.53
CA ARG A 68 4.68 17.82 -2.65
C ARG A 68 4.41 16.97 -1.41
N LEU A 69 5.42 16.26 -0.90
CA LEU A 69 5.29 15.46 0.30
C LEU A 69 4.81 16.28 1.51
N LEU A 70 5.42 17.44 1.74
CA LEU A 70 5.04 18.33 2.85
C LEU A 70 3.71 19.02 2.62
N LYS A 71 3.36 19.36 1.38
CA LYS A 71 2.05 19.94 1.08
C LYS A 71 0.92 18.92 1.31
N VAL A 72 1.15 17.66 0.95
CA VAL A 72 0.20 16.59 1.26
C VAL A 72 -0.04 16.57 2.77
N GLU A 73 1.00 16.62 3.60
CA GLU A 73 0.86 16.70 5.08
C GLU A 73 0.03 17.90 5.56
N GLU A 74 0.17 19.07 4.93
CA GLU A 74 -0.61 20.28 5.24
C GLU A 74 -2.08 20.17 4.80
N ASP A 75 -2.36 19.54 3.65
CA ASP A 75 -3.72 19.35 3.12
C ASP A 75 -4.54 18.33 3.96
N TRP A 76 -3.90 17.52 4.82
CA TRP A 76 -4.57 16.61 5.78
C TRP A 76 -4.77 17.20 7.18
N CYS A 77 -4.26 18.42 7.45
CA CYS A 77 -4.44 19.14 8.72
C CYS A 77 -5.59 20.16 8.64
#